data_AF-A0A3N2GR22-F1
#
_entry.id   AF-A0A3N2GR22-F1
#
_cell.length_a   1.000
_cell.length_b   1.000
_cell.length_c   1.000
_cell.angle_alpha   90.00
_cell.angle_beta   90.00
_cell.angle_gamma   90.00
#
_symmetry.space_group_name_H-M   'P 1'
#
loop_
_entity.id
_entity.type
_entity.pdbx_description
1 polymer ?
#
loop_
_entity_poly.entity_id
_entity_poly.type
_entity_poly.pdbx_seq_one_letter_code
_entity_poly.pdbx_strand_id
1 'polypeptide(L)' 'MKEIASGLRFPEGRVALDDGSVLVVEIERRTLSRVSPDGS' A
#
# COMPACT_ATOMS: atom_id res chain seq x y z
N MET A 1 4.11 -9.21 14.58
CA MET A 1 3.60 -8.68 13.30
C MET A 1 2.82 -7.40 13.63
N LYS A 2 3.02 -6.30 12.88
CA LYS A 2 2.34 -5.01 13.09
C LYS A 2 1.56 -4.68 11.82
N GLU A 3 0.29 -4.32 11.95
CA GLU A 3 -0.50 -3.75 10.85
C GLU A 3 -0.05 -2.30 10.61
N ILE A 4 0.19 -1.93 9.35
CA ILE A 4 0.67 -0.59 8.96
C ILE A 4 -0.33 0.18 8.09
N ALA A 5 -1.29 -0.50 7.46
CA ALA A 5 -2.34 0.13 6.69
C ALA A 5 -3.60 -0.76 6.69
N SER A 6 -4.76 -0.14 6.67
CA SER A 6 -6.07 -0.80 6.61
C SER A 6 -7.02 -0.02 5.68
N GLY A 7 -8.14 -0.63 5.31
CA GLY A 7 -9.15 0.00 4.45
C GLY A 7 -8.85 0.03 2.95
N LEU A 8 -7.75 -0.58 2.51
CA LEU A 8 -7.45 -0.80 1.09
C LEU A 8 -8.49 -1.71 0.42
N ARG A 9 -8.81 -1.44 -0.84
CA ARG A 9 -9.87 -2.16 -1.58
C ARG A 9 -9.30 -3.12 -2.62
N PHE A 10 -9.34 -4.41 -2.26
CA PHE A 10 -8.76 -5.50 -3.04
C PHE A 10 -7.30 -5.20 -3.45
N PRO A 11 -6.39 -5.05 -2.46
CA PRO A 11 -5.00 -4.67 -2.70
C PRO A 11 -4.21 -5.84 -3.27
N GLU A 12 -3.52 -5.61 -4.39
CA GLU A 12 -2.66 -6.57 -5.07
C GLU A 12 -1.34 -5.93 -5.48
N GLY A 13 -0.35 -6.77 -5.80
CA GLY A 13 0.93 -6.32 -6.37
C GLY A 13 1.67 -5.31 -5.50
N ARG A 14 2.51 -5.78 -4.58
CA ARG A 14 3.34 -4.92 -3.74
C ARG A 14 4.68 -4.61 -4.41
N VAL A 15 5.04 -3.34 -4.48
CA VAL A 15 6.37 -2.88 -4.92
C VAL A 15 7.00 -2.06 -3.80
N ALA A 16 8.17 -2.48 -3.34
CA ALA A 16 8.97 -1.70 -2.41
C ALA A 16 9.65 -0.55 -3.16
N LEU A 17 9.56 0.67 -2.64
CA LEU A 17 10.24 1.85 -3.16
C LEU A 17 11.52 2.13 -2.34
N ASP A 18 12.40 2.96 -2.90
CA ASP A 18 13.69 3.34 -2.31
C ASP A 18 13.55 4.21 -1.06
N ASP A 19 12.46 4.98 -0.96
CA ASP A 19 12.09 5.77 0.22
C ASP A 19 11.51 4.92 1.38
N GLY A 20 11.46 3.59 1.21
CA GLY A 20 10.96 2.65 2.21
C GLY A 20 9.44 2.50 2.20
N SER A 21 8.71 3.29 1.40
CA SER A 21 7.27 3.10 1.21
C SER A 21 6.96 1.88 0.34
N VAL A 22 5.71 1.44 0.39
CA VAL A 22 5.20 0.36 -0.46
C VAL A 22 4.09 0.89 -1.34
N LEU A 23 4.20 0.64 -2.63
CA LEU A 23 3.12 0.88 -3.58
C LEU A 23 2.28 -0.39 -3.73
N VAL A 24 0.95 -0.22 -3.70
CA VAL A 24 -0.01 -1.29 -3.93
C VAL A 24 -1.03 -0.87 -4.99
N VAL A 25 -1.52 -1.84 -5.76
CA VAL A 25 -2.64 -1.65 -6.67
C VAL A 25 -3.94 -1.93 -5.92
N GLU A 26 -4.86 -0.97 -5.85
CA GLU A 26 -6.22 -1.21 -5.36
C GLU A 26 -7.15 -1.45 -6.55
N ILE A 27 -7.47 -2.73 -6.84
CA ILE A 27 -8.23 -3.10 -8.05
C ILE A 27 -9.64 -2.51 -8.04
N GLU A 28 -10.33 -2.57 -6.89
CA GLU A 28 -11.70 -2.05 -6.78
C GLU A 28 -11.73 -0.52 -6.81
N ARG A 29 -10.71 0.14 -6.24
CA ARG A 29 -10.60 1.61 -6.24
C ARG A 29 -10.06 2.17 -7.55
N ARG A 30 -9.41 1.33 -8.37
CA ARG A 30 -8.75 1.68 -9.64
C ARG A 30 -7.65 2.73 -9.46
N THR A 31 -6.87 2.59 -8.39
CA THR A 31 -5.78 3.51 -8.04
C THR A 31 -4.53 2.76 -7.62
N LEU A 32 -3.41 3.46 -7.68
CA LEU A 32 -2.20 3.08 -6.96
C LEU A 32 -2.20 3.84 -5.63
N SER A 33 -1.97 3.12 -4.54
CA SER A 33 -1.87 3.69 -3.20
C SER A 33 -0.48 3.45 -2.65
N ARG A 34 0.14 4.51 -2.14
CA ARG A 34 1.44 4.45 -1.49
C ARG A 34 1.23 4.45 0.02
N VAL A 35 1.87 3.51 0.71
CA VAL A 35 1.85 3.37 2.16
C VAL A 35 3.24 3.68 2.69
N SER A 36 3.36 4.70 3.52
CA SER A 36 4.62 5.07 4.18
C SER A 36 4.99 4.09 5.30
N PRO A 37 6.26 4.00 5.72
CA PRO A 37 6.67 3.10 6.81
C PRO A 37 5.95 3.32 8.15
N ASP A 38 5.46 4.54 8.39
CA ASP A 38 4.69 4.91 9.58
C ASP A 38 3.18 4.60 9.47
N GLY A 39 2.72 4.22 8.28
CA GLY A 39 1.35 3.87 7.97
C GLY A 39 0.48 5.00 7.40
N SER A 40 1.09 6.14 7.06
CA SER A 40 0.41 7.22 6.33
C SER A 40 0.17 6.93 4.85
#